data_AF-A0A816DNR1-F1
#
_entry.id   AF-A0A816DNR1-F1
#
_cell.length_a   1.000
_cell.length_b   1.000
_cell.length_c   1.000
_cell.angle_alpha   90.00
_cell.angle_beta   90.00
_cell.angle_gamma   90.00
#
_symmetry.space_group_name_H-M   'P 1'
#
loop_
_entity.id
_entity.type
_entity.pdbx_description
1 polymer ?
#
loop_
_entity_poly.entity_id
_entity_poly.type
_entity_poly.pdbx_seq_one_letter_code
_entity_poly.pdbx_strand_id
1 'polypeptide(L)'
;ILKILLADLIEKQLPQDRNNSKMLLRSNESVAEKMLTNWFAFFLYHYIRNHAGTPLYILFQSIKQQIHKGPVDVVTSESRYSLSEDKLIRQHVDYNSYTIFVSEFDDKPVPVKVLSCDTITQVKEKILDTFYKGIPYSKRPKVDNYELGKIICIKTLIKKSKELVLNFRVTKWFI
;
A
#
# COMPACT_ATOMS: atom_id res chain seq x y z
N ILE A 1 24.63 10.58 -28.32
CA ILE A 1 25.43 10.35 -27.09
C ILE A 1 25.10 8.99 -26.47
N LEU A 2 23.88 8.73 -25.95
CA LEU A 2 23.55 7.44 -25.31
C LEU A 2 23.83 6.22 -26.21
N LYS A 3 23.41 6.27 -27.48
CA LYS A 3 23.71 5.20 -28.46
C LYS A 3 25.21 4.92 -28.62
N ILE A 4 26.04 5.97 -28.56
CA ILE A 4 27.50 5.86 -28.69
C ILE A 4 28.07 5.22 -27.44
N LEU A 5 27.68 5.70 -26.26
CA LEU A 5 28.12 5.14 -24.98
C LEU A 5 27.71 3.66 -24.81
N LEU A 6 26.54 3.27 -25.32
CA LEU A 6 26.10 1.87 -25.33
C LEU A 6 26.91 1.04 -26.33
N ALA A 7 27.22 1.56 -27.52
CA ALA A 7 28.08 0.88 -28.47
C ALA A 7 29.49 0.66 -27.89
N ASP A 8 30.08 1.69 -27.28
CA ASP A 8 31.38 1.59 -26.61
C ASP A 8 31.37 0.56 -25.45
N LEU A 9 30.26 0.48 -24.71
CA LEU A 9 30.09 -0.50 -23.63
C LEU A 9 30.03 -1.93 -24.18
N ILE A 10 29.27 -2.12 -25.26
CA ILE A 10 29.14 -3.41 -25.95
C ILE A 10 30.50 -3.87 -26.49
N GLU A 11 31.23 -2.97 -27.16
CA GLU A 11 32.55 -3.24 -27.72
C GLU A 11 33.59 -3.55 -26.65
N LYS A 12 33.48 -2.98 -25.44
CA LYS A 12 34.40 -3.29 -24.33
C LYS A 12 34.10 -4.62 -23.64
N GLN A 13 32.84 -5.07 -23.61
CA GLN A 13 32.43 -6.27 -22.88
C GLN A 13 32.38 -7.54 -23.75
N LEU A 14 32.13 -7.43 -25.06
CA LEU A 14 32.09 -8.58 -25.97
C LEU A 14 33.45 -9.30 -26.23
N PRO A 15 34.61 -8.62 -26.27
CA PRO A 15 35.90 -9.28 -26.52
C PRO A 15 36.40 -10.12 -25.35
N GLN A 16 35.95 -9.86 -24.12
CA GLN A 16 36.47 -10.51 -22.92
C GLN A 16 35.91 -11.92 -22.70
N ASP A 17 34.73 -12.26 -23.23
CA ASP A 17 34.22 -13.64 -23.18
C ASP A 17 33.01 -13.83 -24.13
N ARG A 18 33.09 -14.77 -25.09
CA ARG A 18 31.95 -15.08 -26.00
C ARG A 18 30.71 -15.58 -25.24
N ASN A 19 30.89 -16.18 -24.07
CA ASN A 19 29.81 -16.60 -23.17
C ASN A 19 29.15 -15.42 -22.43
N ASN A 20 29.78 -14.25 -22.37
CA ASN A 20 29.31 -13.07 -21.65
C ASN A 20 28.32 -12.21 -22.46
N SER A 21 28.10 -12.52 -23.74
CA SER A 21 27.11 -11.83 -24.59
C SER A 21 25.69 -11.88 -24.01
N LYS A 22 25.36 -12.96 -23.28
CA LYS A 22 24.07 -13.11 -22.56
C LYS A 22 24.01 -12.34 -21.24
N MET A 23 25.14 -11.83 -20.75
CA MET A 23 25.26 -11.12 -19.48
C MET A 23 25.36 -9.60 -19.65
N LEU A 24 25.45 -9.12 -20.90
CA LEU A 24 25.42 -7.71 -21.24
C LEU A 24 24.13 -7.05 -20.68
N LEU A 25 24.25 -5.86 -20.08
CA LEU A 25 23.15 -5.09 -19.49
C LEU A 25 22.43 -5.79 -18.32
N ARG A 26 23.01 -6.85 -17.74
CA ARG A 26 22.43 -7.56 -16.59
C ARG A 26 22.59 -6.78 -15.29
N SER A 27 23.70 -6.07 -15.13
CA SER A 27 24.06 -5.30 -13.94
C SER A 27 24.03 -3.81 -14.29
N ASN A 28 23.21 -3.01 -13.60
CA ASN A 28 23.07 -1.56 -13.87
C ASN A 28 24.22 -0.74 -13.26
N GLU A 29 25.45 -1.00 -13.69
CA GLU A 29 26.66 -0.49 -13.03
C GLU A 29 27.23 0.72 -13.77
N SER A 30 27.21 0.70 -15.10
CA SER A 30 27.79 1.77 -15.92
C SER A 30 26.91 3.01 -16.00
N VAL A 31 27.52 4.13 -16.37
CA VAL A 31 26.80 5.37 -16.67
C VAL A 31 25.85 5.19 -17.87
N ALA A 32 26.26 4.43 -18.88
CA ALA A 32 25.45 4.18 -20.07
C ALA A 32 24.15 3.42 -19.74
N GLU A 33 24.21 2.40 -18.89
CA GLU A 33 23.04 1.63 -18.43
C GLU A 33 22.08 2.46 -17.57
N LYS A 34 22.62 3.29 -16.67
CA LYS A 34 21.83 4.22 -15.86
C LYS A 34 21.15 5.28 -16.73
N MET A 35 21.88 5.85 -17.70
CA MET A 35 21.30 6.76 -18.69
C MET A 35 20.23 6.08 -19.54
N LEU A 36 20.40 4.80 -19.87
CA LEU A 36 19.39 4.01 -20.60
C LEU A 36 18.11 3.83 -19.76
N THR A 37 18.23 3.56 -18.46
CA THR A 37 17.07 3.47 -17.56
C THR A 37 16.32 4.80 -17.48
N ASN A 38 17.04 5.92 -17.35
CA ASN A 38 16.44 7.26 -17.36
C ASN A 38 15.78 7.58 -18.71
N TRP A 39 16.41 7.17 -19.80
CA TRP A 39 15.85 7.32 -21.14
C TRP A 39 14.52 6.58 -21.26
N PHE A 40 14.46 5.31 -20.84
CA PHE A 40 13.18 4.57 -20.79
C PHE A 40 12.15 5.26 -19.89
N ALA A 41 12.53 5.77 -18.72
CA ALA A 41 11.60 6.47 -17.84
C ALA A 41 10.92 7.67 -18.52
N PHE A 42 11.67 8.47 -19.30
CA PHE A 42 11.10 9.60 -20.04
C PHE A 42 10.19 9.16 -21.18
N PHE A 43 10.63 8.21 -22.02
CA PHE A 43 9.86 7.80 -23.19
C PHE A 43 8.65 6.93 -22.85
N LEU A 44 8.72 6.16 -21.76
CA LEU A 44 7.61 5.32 -21.31
C LEU A 44 6.63 6.07 -20.39
N TYR A 45 6.93 7.31 -19.98
CA TYR A 45 6.03 8.08 -19.11
C TYR A 45 4.60 8.17 -19.66
N HIS A 46 4.44 8.49 -20.94
CA HIS A 46 3.12 8.59 -21.57
C HIS A 46 2.38 7.24 -21.59
N TYR A 47 3.10 6.16 -21.85
CA TYR A 47 2.55 4.81 -21.83
C TYR A 47 2.10 4.39 -20.43
N ILE A 48 2.95 4.63 -19.42
CA ILE A 48 2.63 4.36 -18.02
C ILE A 48 1.43 5.20 -17.60
N ARG A 49 1.42 6.50 -17.89
CA ARG A 49 0.31 7.39 -17.49
C ARG A 49 -1.03 6.97 -18.07
N ASN A 50 -1.07 6.58 -19.35
CA ASN A 50 -2.32 6.39 -20.07
C ASN A 50 -2.78 4.94 -20.20
N HIS A 51 -1.89 3.96 -20.01
CA HIS A 51 -2.22 2.54 -20.21
C HIS A 51 -1.85 1.69 -18.99
N ALA A 52 -0.59 1.71 -18.56
CA ALA A 52 -0.10 0.80 -17.50
C ALA A 52 -0.38 1.28 -16.06
N GLY A 53 -0.67 2.57 -15.85
CA GLY A 53 -0.78 3.18 -14.53
C GLY A 53 -1.99 2.69 -13.75
N THR A 54 -3.16 2.66 -14.39
CA THR A 54 -4.40 2.14 -13.78
C THR A 54 -4.29 0.67 -13.35
N PRO A 55 -3.86 -0.28 -14.20
CA PRO A 55 -3.72 -1.67 -13.76
C PRO A 55 -2.66 -1.85 -12.67
N LEU A 56 -1.53 -1.13 -12.74
CA LEU A 56 -0.53 -1.14 -11.66
C LEU A 56 -1.11 -0.64 -10.33
N TYR A 57 -1.90 0.43 -10.38
CA TYR A 57 -2.58 0.96 -9.20
C TYR A 57 -3.63 -0.01 -8.63
N ILE A 58 -4.42 -0.65 -9.50
CA ILE A 58 -5.40 -1.67 -9.07
C ILE A 58 -4.69 -2.87 -8.43
N LEU A 59 -3.58 -3.32 -9.01
CA LEU A 59 -2.77 -4.39 -8.43
C LEU A 59 -2.27 -4.02 -7.04
N PHE A 60 -1.65 -2.85 -6.90
CA PHE A 60 -1.19 -2.32 -5.60
C PHE A 60 -2.34 -2.28 -4.58
N GLN A 61 -3.49 -1.72 -4.97
CA GLN A 61 -4.65 -1.63 -4.07
C GLN A 61 -5.21 -3.00 -3.70
N SER A 62 -5.21 -3.95 -4.62
CA SER A 62 -5.69 -5.32 -4.39
C SER A 62 -4.77 -6.04 -3.39
N ILE A 63 -3.46 -5.91 -3.54
CA ILE A 63 -2.47 -6.47 -2.61
C ILE A 63 -2.62 -5.83 -1.23
N LYS A 64 -2.66 -4.49 -1.15
CA LYS A 64 -2.86 -3.76 0.11
C LYS A 64 -4.13 -4.21 0.84
N GLN A 65 -5.24 -4.30 0.12
CA GLN A 65 -6.50 -4.79 0.69
C GLN A 65 -6.41 -6.24 1.15
N GLN A 66 -5.74 -7.10 0.39
CA GLN A 66 -5.57 -8.51 0.74
C GLN A 66 -4.75 -8.68 2.01
N ILE A 67 -3.66 -7.92 2.16
CA ILE A 67 -2.83 -7.90 3.37
C ILE A 67 -3.65 -7.45 4.58
N HIS A 68 -4.42 -6.35 4.44
CA HIS A 68 -5.19 -5.76 5.53
C HIS A 68 -6.43 -6.57 5.98
N LYS A 69 -6.79 -7.65 5.27
CA LYS A 69 -7.84 -8.59 5.70
C LYS A 69 -7.42 -9.45 6.88
N GLY A 70 -6.11 -9.62 7.12
CA GLY A 70 -5.57 -10.44 8.20
C GLY A 70 -4.71 -9.61 9.15
N PRO A 71 -4.23 -10.21 10.25
CA PRO A 71 -3.31 -9.56 11.17
C PRO A 71 -2.03 -9.10 10.45
N VAL A 72 -1.61 -7.89 10.80
CA VAL A 72 -0.35 -7.28 10.34
C VAL A 72 0.37 -6.76 11.57
N ASP A 73 1.58 -7.24 11.81
CA ASP A 73 2.43 -6.73 12.88
C ASP A 73 3.13 -5.44 12.40
N VAL A 74 2.83 -4.33 13.06
CA VAL A 74 3.37 -3.01 12.71
C VAL A 74 4.87 -2.90 12.98
N VAL A 75 5.42 -3.66 13.93
CA VAL A 75 6.83 -3.57 14.33
C VAL A 75 7.70 -4.31 13.33
N THR A 76 7.33 -5.54 12.98
CA THR A 76 8.11 -6.41 12.07
C THR A 76 7.72 -6.25 10.59
N SER A 77 6.55 -5.64 10.34
CA SER A 77 5.89 -5.58 9.03
C SER A 77 5.55 -6.96 8.46
N GLU A 78 5.38 -7.98 9.31
CA GLU A 78 4.89 -9.28 8.91
C GLU A 78 3.36 -9.27 8.79
N SER A 79 2.81 -10.09 7.89
CA SER A 79 1.36 -10.21 7.72
C SER A 79 0.91 -11.65 7.48
N ARG A 80 -0.33 -11.96 7.86
CA ARG A 80 -0.91 -13.29 7.66
C ARG A 80 -1.09 -13.66 6.19
N TYR A 81 -1.31 -12.66 5.33
CA TYR A 81 -1.56 -12.81 3.89
C TYR A 81 -0.41 -12.24 3.04
N SER A 82 0.81 -12.27 3.56
CA SER A 82 2.01 -11.88 2.81
C SER A 82 2.20 -12.76 1.57
N LEU A 83 2.68 -12.15 0.48
CA LEU A 83 3.17 -12.86 -0.71
C LEU A 83 4.63 -13.30 -0.57
N SER A 84 5.37 -12.74 0.39
CA SER A 84 6.76 -13.10 0.69
C SER A 84 6.80 -14.03 1.90
N GLU A 85 7.53 -15.14 1.77
CA GLU A 85 7.72 -16.13 2.83
C GLU A 85 8.40 -15.53 4.07
N ASP A 86 9.36 -14.62 3.87
CA ASP A 86 10.11 -13.94 4.94
C ASP A 86 9.25 -12.93 5.72
N LYS A 87 8.10 -12.55 5.17
CA LYS A 87 7.15 -11.61 5.79
C LYS A 87 5.84 -12.25 6.21
N LEU A 88 5.80 -13.58 6.26
CA LEU A 88 4.62 -14.34 6.65
C LEU A 88 4.58 -14.56 8.17
N ILE A 89 3.49 -14.14 8.82
CA ILE A 89 3.26 -14.51 10.23
C ILE A 89 3.01 -16.01 10.31
N ARG A 90 3.95 -16.75 10.90
CA ARG A 90 3.85 -18.21 11.11
C ARG A 90 3.16 -18.57 12.43
N GLN A 91 3.14 -17.63 13.38
CA GLN A 91 2.52 -17.82 14.67
C GLN A 91 0.99 -17.86 14.55
N HIS A 92 0.35 -18.64 15.42
CA HIS A 92 -1.10 -18.60 15.54
C HIS A 92 -1.52 -17.31 16.25
N VAL A 93 -2.31 -16.49 15.58
CA VAL A 93 -2.85 -15.25 16.13
C VAL A 93 -4.37 -15.35 16.06
N ASP A 94 -5.00 -15.36 17.23
CA ASP A 94 -6.45 -15.28 17.34
C ASP A 94 -6.92 -13.85 17.09
N TYR A 95 -7.85 -13.67 16.15
CA TYR A 95 -8.44 -12.37 15.87
C TYR A 95 -9.90 -12.49 15.44
N ASN A 96 -10.68 -11.45 15.75
CA ASN A 96 -12.05 -11.30 15.29
C ASN A 96 -12.15 -10.11 14.32
N SER A 97 -13.00 -10.22 13.30
CA SER A 97 -13.34 -9.09 12.44
C SER A 97 -14.53 -8.34 12.98
N TYR A 98 -14.43 -7.01 13.01
CA TYR A 98 -15.50 -6.10 13.41
C TYR A 98 -15.81 -5.11 12.29
N THR A 99 -17.07 -4.70 12.19
CA THR A 99 -17.48 -3.58 11.37
C THR A 99 -17.80 -2.41 12.28
N ILE A 100 -16.97 -1.38 12.22
CA ILE A 100 -17.19 -0.13 12.95
C ILE A 100 -17.86 0.88 12.03
N PHE A 101 -18.66 1.77 12.59
CA PHE A 101 -19.37 2.81 11.84
C PHE A 101 -18.71 4.15 12.18
N VAL A 102 -18.22 4.87 11.18
CA VAL A 102 -17.43 6.08 11.42
C VAL A 102 -18.07 7.25 10.69
N SER A 103 -18.21 8.38 11.37
CA SER A 103 -18.71 9.62 10.76
C SER A 103 -17.77 10.80 11.06
N GLU A 104 -17.66 11.70 10.07
CA GLU A 104 -17.06 13.02 10.22
C GLU A 104 -18.21 14.02 10.46
N PHE A 105 -18.13 14.87 11.48
CA PHE A 105 -19.03 16.03 11.68
C PHE A 105 -20.54 15.82 11.40
N ASP A 106 -21.12 14.74 11.93
CA ASP A 106 -22.55 14.39 11.83
C ASP A 106 -23.04 13.92 10.46
N ASP A 107 -22.11 13.57 9.55
CA ASP A 107 -22.42 12.85 8.32
C ASP A 107 -22.93 11.43 8.56
N LYS A 108 -23.53 10.83 7.52
CA LYS A 108 -23.96 9.43 7.55
C LYS A 108 -22.76 8.52 7.87
N PRO A 109 -22.88 7.64 8.87
CA PRO A 109 -21.79 6.77 9.25
C PRO A 109 -21.45 5.79 8.13
N VAL A 110 -20.15 5.66 7.85
CA VAL A 110 -19.60 4.75 6.84
C VAL A 110 -19.07 3.49 7.55
N PRO A 111 -19.42 2.27 7.08
CA PRO A 111 -18.92 1.05 7.66
C PRO A 111 -17.45 0.82 7.28
N VAL A 112 -16.61 0.53 8.26
CA VAL A 112 -15.18 0.20 8.11
C VAL A 112 -14.91 -1.14 8.79
N LYS A 113 -14.27 -2.06 8.08
CA LYS A 113 -13.87 -3.36 8.63
C LYS A 113 -12.52 -3.24 9.32
N VAL A 114 -12.43 -3.71 10.56
CA VAL A 114 -11.23 -3.72 11.39
C VAL A 114 -11.07 -5.10 12.05
N LEU A 115 -9.89 -5.36 12.60
CA LEU A 115 -9.56 -6.58 13.33
C LEU A 115 -9.35 -6.25 14.81
N SER A 116 -9.65 -7.21 15.69
CA SER A 116 -9.43 -7.08 17.14
C SER A 116 -7.98 -6.80 17.53
N CYS A 117 -7.03 -7.21 16.70
CA CYS A 117 -5.60 -7.06 16.90
C CYS A 117 -5.01 -5.85 16.17
N ASP A 118 -5.82 -5.05 15.45
CA ASP A 118 -5.31 -3.84 14.81
C ASP A 118 -4.90 -2.82 15.88
N THR A 119 -3.76 -2.17 15.66
CA THR A 119 -3.37 -0.99 16.43
C THR A 119 -4.27 0.20 16.10
N ILE A 120 -4.30 1.20 17.00
CA ILE A 120 -5.05 2.44 16.79
C ILE A 120 -4.66 3.10 15.45
N THR A 121 -3.37 3.14 15.12
CA THR A 121 -2.86 3.71 13.87
C THR A 121 -3.38 2.94 12.65
N GLN A 122 -3.34 1.61 12.67
CA GLN A 122 -3.87 0.79 11.58
C GLN A 122 -5.39 0.98 11.40
N VAL A 123 -6.14 1.15 12.50
CA VAL A 123 -7.57 1.48 12.42
C VAL A 123 -7.77 2.84 11.77
N LYS A 124 -7.02 3.89 12.17
CA LYS A 124 -7.09 5.21 11.54
C LYS A 124 -6.78 5.12 10.04
N GLU A 125 -5.78 4.35 9.64
CA GLU A 125 -5.44 4.14 8.23
C GLU A 125 -6.58 3.48 7.45
N LYS A 126 -7.22 2.43 8.00
CA LYS A 126 -8.38 1.77 7.37
C LYS A 126 -9.57 2.72 7.23
N ILE A 127 -9.78 3.61 8.20
CA ILE A 127 -10.80 4.67 8.13
C ILE A 127 -10.46 5.64 7.01
N LEU A 128 -9.23 6.19 6.99
CA LEU A 128 -8.81 7.15 5.96
C LEU A 128 -8.85 6.55 4.55
N ASP A 129 -8.47 5.28 4.39
CA ASP A 129 -8.60 4.57 3.11
C ASP A 129 -10.05 4.44 2.64
N THR A 130 -10.99 4.38 3.57
CA THR A 130 -12.43 4.30 3.25
C THR A 130 -12.99 5.67 2.88
N PHE A 131 -12.73 6.71 3.69
CA PHE A 131 -13.23 8.07 3.44
C PHE A 131 -12.58 8.74 2.23
N TYR A 132 -11.28 8.57 2.06
CA TYR A 132 -10.50 9.22 1.01
C TYR A 132 -10.24 8.29 -0.19
N LYS A 133 -11.10 7.30 -0.40
CA LYS A 133 -11.01 6.40 -1.56
C LYS A 133 -11.08 7.21 -2.85
N GLY A 134 -10.07 7.06 -3.72
CA GLY A 134 -9.96 7.80 -4.97
C GLY A 134 -9.26 9.17 -4.87
N ILE A 135 -8.95 9.65 -3.65
CA ILE A 135 -8.17 10.87 -3.46
C ILE A 135 -6.68 10.51 -3.40
N PRO A 136 -5.79 11.24 -4.11
CA PRO A 136 -4.34 11.01 -4.06
C PRO A 136 -3.80 11.11 -2.62
N TYR A 137 -2.91 10.20 -2.23
CA TYR A 137 -2.38 10.15 -0.87
C TYR A 137 -1.77 11.47 -0.39
N SER A 138 -1.08 12.22 -1.26
CA SER A 138 -0.48 13.53 -0.93
C SER A 138 -1.50 14.63 -0.59
N LYS A 139 -2.76 14.47 -1.01
CA LYS A 139 -3.86 15.38 -0.66
C LYS A 139 -4.65 14.89 0.55
N ARG A 140 -4.34 13.69 1.05
CA ARG A 140 -5.01 13.16 2.23
C ARG A 140 -4.39 13.77 3.49
N PRO A 141 -5.22 14.01 4.49
CA PRO A 141 -4.74 14.40 5.81
C PRO A 141 -3.92 13.25 6.44
N LYS A 142 -2.90 13.62 7.22
CA LYS A 142 -2.00 12.65 7.88
C LYS A 142 -2.73 11.92 9.00
N VAL A 143 -2.35 10.67 9.24
CA VAL A 143 -2.90 9.82 10.31
C VAL A 143 -2.77 10.48 11.68
N ASP A 144 -1.65 11.15 11.94
CA ASP A 144 -1.36 11.81 13.21
C ASP A 144 -2.24 13.05 13.47
N ASN A 145 -2.80 13.65 12.41
CA ASN A 145 -3.70 14.80 12.54
C ASN A 145 -5.13 14.39 12.92
N TYR A 146 -5.40 13.09 13.06
CA TYR A 146 -6.68 12.57 13.48
C TYR A 146 -6.62 11.95 14.86
N GLU A 147 -7.62 12.25 15.66
CA GLU A 147 -7.88 11.54 16.89
C GLU A 147 -9.18 10.76 16.76
N LEU A 148 -9.15 9.48 17.17
CA LEU A 148 -10.36 8.69 17.30
C LEU A 148 -11.08 9.20 18.54
N GLY A 149 -12.13 9.98 18.34
CA GLY A 149 -12.98 10.47 19.42
C GLY A 149 -13.96 9.41 19.92
N LYS A 150 -14.90 9.89 20.75
CA LYS A 150 -15.78 9.07 21.61
C LYS A 150 -16.47 7.93 20.85
N ILE A 151 -16.34 6.72 21.39
CA ILE A 151 -17.11 5.54 21.00
C ILE A 151 -18.55 5.74 21.46
N ILE A 152 -19.48 5.97 20.54
CA ILE A 152 -20.90 5.89 20.80
C ILE A 152 -21.32 4.46 20.46
N CYS A 153 -21.26 3.59 21.46
CA CYS A 153 -21.88 2.27 21.40
C CYS A 153 -23.40 2.47 21.34
N ILE A 154 -23.98 2.47 20.14
CA ILE A 154 -25.44 2.32 20.04
C ILE A 154 -25.68 0.83 20.30
N LYS A 155 -26.02 0.48 21.55
CA LYS A 155 -26.60 -0.83 21.85
C LYS A 155 -28.00 -0.90 21.23
N THR A 156 -28.08 -1.04 19.91
CA THR A 156 -29.31 -1.57 19.31
C THR A 156 -29.28 -3.07 19.58
N LEU A 157 -30.01 -3.47 20.63
CA LEU A 157 -30.27 -4.85 20.98
C LEU A 157 -30.87 -5.59 19.77
N ILE A 158 -30.04 -6.22 18.95
CA ILE A 158 -30.45 -7.42 18.22
C ILE A 158 -29.78 -8.57 18.95
N LYS A 159 -30.49 -9.13 19.94
CA LYS A 159 -30.27 -10.47 20.46
C LYS A 159 -30.31 -11.44 19.26
N LYS A 160 -29.21 -11.60 18.50
CA LYS A 160 -28.82 -12.79 17.71
C LYS A 160 -27.68 -12.60 16.70
N SER A 161 -27.16 -11.41 16.39
CA SER A 161 -26.00 -11.27 15.50
C SER A 161 -24.79 -10.69 16.25
N LYS A 162 -23.59 -11.19 15.94
CA LYS A 162 -22.29 -10.77 16.50
C LYS A 162 -21.89 -9.37 15.98
N GLU A 163 -22.78 -8.39 15.97
CA GLU A 163 -22.53 -7.05 15.44
C GLU A 163 -22.44 -6.05 16.58
N LEU A 164 -21.21 -5.77 17.00
CA LEU A 164 -20.89 -4.60 17.83
C LEU A 164 -20.87 -3.38 16.91
N VAL A 165 -21.94 -2.57 16.94
CA VAL A 165 -21.98 -1.26 16.28
C VAL A 165 -21.24 -0.25 17.16
N LEU A 166 -19.94 -0.08 16.89
CA LEU A 166 -19.12 0.97 17.49
C LEU A 166 -19.18 2.20 16.58
N ASN A 167 -19.86 3.26 17.00
CA ASN A 167 -19.77 4.54 16.29
C ASN A 167 -18.55 5.31 16.78
N PHE A 168 -17.60 5.60 15.90
CA PHE A 168 -16.48 6.47 16.22
C PHE A 168 -16.75 7.87 15.66
N ARG A 169 -16.74 8.88 16.54
CA ARG A 169 -16.74 10.28 16.12
C ARG A 169 -15.29 10.71 15.94
N VAL A 170 -14.86 10.99 14.72
CA VAL A 170 -13.53 11.57 14.49
C VAL A 170 -13.60 13.05 14.84
N THR A 171 -13.07 13.44 16.00
CA THR A 171 -12.94 14.85 16.37
C THR A 171 -11.61 15.35 15.84
N LYS A 172 -11.68 16.22 14.84
CA LYS A 172 -10.55 17.01 14.35
C LYS A 172 -10.11 17.94 15.48
N TRP A 173 -8.92 17.73 16.04
CA TRP A 173 -8.21 18.78 16.76
C TRP A 173 -7.13 19.29 15.82
N PHE A 174 -7.35 20.47 15.22
CA PHE A 174 -6.26 21.23 14.61
C PHE A 174 -5.89 22.35 15.57
N ILE A 175 -4.62 22.27 16.00
CA ILE A 175 -3.76 23.28 16.63
C ILE A 175 -4.20 23.75 18.02
#